data_AF-A0A819KWJ8-F1
#
_entry.id   AF-A0A819KWJ8-F1
#
_cell.length_a   1.000
_cell.length_b   1.000
_cell.length_c   1.000
_cell.angle_alpha   90.00
_cell.angle_beta   90.00
_cell.angle_gamma   90.00
#
_symmetry.space_group_name_H-M   'P 1'
#
loop_
_entity.id
_entity.type
_entity.pdbx_description
1 polymer ?
#
loop_
_entity_poly.entity_id
_entity_poly.type
_entity_poly.pdbx_seq_one_letter_code
_entity_poly.pdbx_strand_id
1 'polypeptide(L)'
;MAILSKYNLEKYQFGIDIRKSHRIYGMSGKIIYEGKWISRRDKTIVIVEMNEAIVEREALFYLEVNGHDNIIRTLGYVENSLNLTIFIQEYAPQGDLAD
;
A
#
# COMPACT_ATOMS: atom_id res chain seq x y z
N MET A 1 2.44 -12.39 9.48
CA MET A 1 3.41 -12.07 8.41
C MET A 1 3.74 -13.22 7.43
N ALA A 2 3.25 -14.46 7.61
CA ALA A 2 3.55 -15.59 6.70
C ALA A 2 2.88 -15.52 5.31
N ILE A 3 1.88 -14.65 5.12
CA ILE A 3 1.17 -14.48 3.85
C ILE A 3 2.00 -13.71 2.81
N LEU A 4 2.78 -12.71 3.23
CA LEU A 4 3.50 -11.82 2.31
C LEU A 4 4.69 -12.50 1.62
N SER A 5 5.36 -13.44 2.31
CA SER A 5 6.48 -14.20 1.76
C SER A 5 6.09 -15.09 0.57
N LYS A 6 4.80 -15.38 0.40
CA LYS A 6 4.29 -16.21 -0.70
C LYS A 6 4.22 -15.49 -2.05
N TYR A 7 4.14 -14.16 -2.06
CA TYR A 7 3.80 -13.38 -3.27
C TYR A 7 4.97 -12.56 -3.85
N ASN A 8 6.20 -12.81 -3.39
CA ASN A 8 7.43 -12.21 -3.91
C ASN A 8 7.36 -10.67 -4.08
N LEU A 9 6.69 -9.99 -3.15
CA LEU A 9 6.59 -8.53 -3.15
C LEU A 9 7.92 -7.91 -2.69
N GLU A 10 8.26 -6.75 -3.27
CA GLU A 10 9.39 -5.96 -2.80
C GLU A 10 9.09 -5.37 -1.41
N LYS A 11 10.12 -5.42 -0.55
CA LYS A 11 10.10 -4.87 0.81
C LYS A 11 10.76 -3.49 0.80
N TYR A 12 10.12 -2.52 1.45
CA TYR A 12 10.56 -1.14 1.51
C TYR A 12 10.59 -0.59 2.95
N GLN A 13 11.20 0.58 3.14
CA GLN A 13 11.34 1.24 4.43
C GLN A 13 10.91 2.72 4.39
N PHE A 14 10.23 3.19 5.44
CA PHE A 14 9.90 4.60 5.61
C PHE A 14 11.15 5.44 5.88
N GLY A 15 11.16 6.66 5.34
CA GLY A 15 12.25 7.62 5.51
C GLY A 15 13.50 7.27 4.68
N ILE A 16 13.55 6.09 4.08
CA ILE A 16 14.63 5.62 3.21
C ILE A 16 14.11 5.50 1.78
N ASP A 17 13.11 4.65 1.55
CA ASP A 17 12.55 4.41 0.21
C ASP A 17 11.36 5.31 -0.08
N ILE A 18 10.49 5.49 0.92
CA ILE A 18 9.22 6.20 0.77
C ILE A 18 8.91 7.09 1.98
N ARG A 19 8.08 8.10 1.75
CA ARG A 19 7.50 8.95 2.80
C ARG A 19 6.01 9.15 2.60
N LYS A 20 5.26 9.26 3.71
CA LYS A 20 3.88 9.73 3.70
C LYS A 20 3.85 11.25 3.49
N SER A 21 2.82 11.72 2.81
CA SER A 21 2.54 13.14 2.61
C SER A 21 1.32 13.56 3.43
N HIS A 22 0.11 13.27 2.94
CA HIS A 22 -1.13 13.62 3.62
C HIS A 22 -2.11 12.44 3.60
N ARG A 23 -3.06 12.43 4.55
CA ARG A 23 -4.09 11.38 4.62
C ARG A 23 -5.15 11.66 3.54
N ILE A 24 -5.41 10.67 2.71
CA ILE A 24 -6.47 10.72 1.68
C ILE A 24 -7.79 10.22 2.28
N TYR A 25 -7.72 9.12 3.05
CA TYR A 25 -8.90 8.48 3.60
C TYR A 25 -8.58 7.80 4.93
N GLY A 26 -9.60 7.53 5.74
CA GLY A 26 -9.46 6.45 6.70
C GLY A 26 -10.74 6.15 7.45
N MET A 27 -10.82 4.91 7.88
CA MET A 27 -11.92 4.29 8.60
C MET A 27 -11.34 3.43 9.73
N SER A 28 -12.20 2.81 10.54
CA SER A 28 -11.74 1.90 11.59
C SER A 28 -10.87 0.78 10.98
N GLY A 29 -9.63 0.68 11.46
CA GLY A 29 -8.67 -0.34 11.03
C GLY A 29 -7.92 -0.09 9.73
N LYS A 30 -8.32 0.89 8.91
CA LYS A 30 -7.67 1.21 7.61
C LYS A 30 -7.43 2.70 7.44
N ILE A 31 -6.20 3.09 7.13
CA ILE A 31 -5.86 4.47 6.81
C ILE A 31 -5.09 4.51 5.50
N ILE A 32 -5.46 5.43 4.62
CA ILE A 32 -4.83 5.60 3.30
C ILE A 32 -4.16 6.97 3.25
N TYR A 33 -2.90 6.97 2.84
CA TYR A 33 -2.09 8.17 2.67
C TYR A 33 -1.64 8.30 1.23
N GLU A 34 -1.54 9.54 0.77
CA GLU A 34 -0.68 9.87 -0.34
C GLU A 34 0.77 9.75 0.12
N GLY A 35 1.61 9.13 -0.69
CA GLY A 35 3.04 8.97 -0.45
C GLY A 35 3.88 9.34 -1.65
N LYS A 36 5.19 9.43 -1.41
CA LYS A 36 6.18 9.69 -2.45
C LYS A 36 7.39 8.79 -2.26
N TRP A 37 7.97 8.35 -3.37
CA TRP A 37 9.31 7.76 -3.38
C TRP A 37 10.37 8.82 -3.02
N ILE A 38 11.34 8.43 -2.21
CA ILE A 38 12.48 9.27 -1.82
C ILE A 38 13.62 9.09 -2.82
N SER A 39 13.94 7.84 -3.17
CA SER A 39 15.05 7.48 -4.08
C SER A 39 14.66 7.55 -5.56
N ARG A 40 13.39 7.34 -5.89
CA ARG A 40 12.86 7.38 -7.26
C ARG A 40 12.07 8.68 -7.45
N ARG A 41 12.75 9.76 -7.85
CA ARG A 41 12.11 11.08 -8.01
C ARG A 41 10.86 10.96 -8.90
N ASP A 42 9.78 11.61 -8.47
CA ASP A 42 8.55 11.92 -9.21
C ASP A 42 7.42 10.89 -9.31
N LYS A 43 7.50 9.74 -8.62
CA LYS A 43 6.34 8.84 -8.53
C LYS A 43 5.55 9.03 -7.24
N THR A 44 4.31 9.48 -7.37
CA THR A 44 3.31 9.42 -6.29
C THR A 44 2.89 7.97 -6.09
N ILE A 45 2.67 7.58 -4.84
CA ILE A 45 2.18 6.27 -4.44
C ILE A 45 1.05 6.42 -3.45
N VAL A 46 0.29 5.34 -3.28
CA VAL A 46 -0.70 5.22 -2.21
C VAL A 46 -0.12 4.29 -1.14
N ILE A 47 -0.19 4.73 0.12
CA ILE A 47 0.26 3.95 1.28
C ILE A 47 -0.98 3.55 2.06
N VAL A 48 -1.25 2.24 2.12
CA VAL A 48 -2.41 1.66 2.81
C VAL A 48 -1.93 1.02 4.10
N GLU A 49 -2.35 1.57 5.24
CA GLU A 49 -2.06 1.01 6.56
C GLU A 49 -3.29 0.28 7.10
N MET A 50 -3.08 -0.96 7.54
CA MET A 50 -4.13 -1.81 8.08
C MET A 50 -3.72 -2.45 9.40
N ASN A 51 -4.67 -2.55 10.33
CA ASN A 51 -4.51 -3.37 11.52
C ASN A 51 -4.71 -4.86 11.23
N GLU A 52 -4.30 -5.73 12.16
CA GLU A 52 -4.37 -7.19 12.00
C GLU A 52 -5.79 -7.73 11.77
N ALA A 53 -6.83 -7.05 12.27
CA ALA A 53 -8.21 -7.55 12.18
C ALA A 53 -8.75 -7.57 10.75
N ILE A 54 -8.31 -6.66 9.89
CA ILE A 54 -8.77 -6.57 8.49
C ILE A 54 -7.71 -7.02 7.48
N VAL A 55 -6.46 -7.15 7.91
CA VAL A 55 -5.35 -7.35 7.00
C VAL A 55 -5.45 -8.65 6.23
N GLU A 56 -5.83 -9.77 6.86
CA GLU A 56 -5.70 -11.09 6.20
C GLU A 56 -6.53 -11.17 4.91
N ARG A 57 -7.78 -10.72 4.96
CA ARG A 57 -8.68 -10.77 3.80
C ARG A 57 -8.29 -9.74 2.74
N GLU A 58 -8.04 -8.49 3.12
CA GLU A 58 -7.68 -7.44 2.15
C GLU A 58 -6.30 -7.67 1.53
N ALA A 59 -5.33 -8.13 2.32
CA ALA A 59 -4.00 -8.48 1.80
C ALA A 59 -4.10 -9.60 0.77
N LEU A 60 -4.82 -10.68 1.06
CA LEU A 60 -5.00 -11.77 0.11
C LEU A 60 -5.63 -11.26 -1.19
N PHE A 61 -6.66 -10.41 -1.09
CA PHE A 61 -7.27 -9.81 -2.27
C PHE A 61 -6.26 -9.00 -3.09
N TYR A 62 -5.51 -8.07 -2.48
CA TYR A 62 -4.52 -7.27 -3.18
C TYR A 62 -3.45 -8.11 -3.88
N LEU A 63 -3.09 -9.24 -3.28
CA LEU A 63 -2.07 -10.14 -3.81
C LEU A 63 -2.61 -11.00 -4.96
N GLU A 64 -3.86 -11.46 -4.86
CA GLU A 64 -4.53 -12.28 -5.88
C GLU A 64 -4.79 -11.50 -7.18
N VAL A 65 -5.19 -10.23 -7.04
CA VAL A 65 -5.50 -9.37 -8.20
C VAL A 65 -4.28 -8.63 -8.75
N ASN A 66 -3.12 -8.79 -8.11
CA ASN A 66 -1.91 -8.06 -8.49
C ASN A 66 -1.45 -8.49 -9.88
N GLY A 67 -1.42 -7.54 -10.83
CA GLY A 67 -1.05 -7.79 -12.22
C GLY A 67 -2.22 -7.70 -13.20
N HIS A 68 -3.46 -7.60 -12.73
CA HIS A 68 -4.60 -7.31 -13.61
C HIS A 68 -4.54 -5.85 -14.11
N ASP A 69 -4.72 -5.62 -15.41
CA ASP A 69 -4.47 -4.30 -16.03
C ASP A 69 -5.43 -3.19 -15.57
N ASN A 70 -6.62 -3.57 -15.13
CA ASN A 70 -7.67 -2.64 -14.67
C ASN A 70 -7.76 -2.52 -13.14
N ILE A 71 -6.79 -3.07 -12.40
CA ILE A 71 -6.77 -3.02 -10.94
C ILE A 71 -5.45 -2.38 -10.50
N ILE A 72 -5.54 -1.46 -9.53
CA ILE A 72 -4.37 -0.79 -8.98
C ILE A 72 -3.39 -1.81 -8.42
N ARG A 73 -2.15 -1.76 -8.91
CA ARG A 73 -1.13 -2.73 -8.53
C ARG A 73 -0.58 -2.45 -7.15
N THR A 74 -0.30 -3.52 -6.43
CA THR A 74 0.46 -3.50 -5.20
C THR A 74 1.94 -3.66 -5.55
N LEU A 75 2.70 -2.59 -5.34
CA LEU A 75 4.12 -2.50 -5.67
C LEU A 75 4.99 -3.19 -4.63
N GLY A 76 4.51 -3.27 -3.39
CA GLY A 76 5.22 -3.92 -2.30
C GLY A 76 4.65 -3.57 -0.94
N TYR A 77 5.47 -3.76 0.08
CA TYR A 77 5.06 -3.57 1.47
C TYR A 77 6.17 -2.96 2.32
N VAL A 78 5.79 -2.40 3.46
CA VAL A 78 6.71 -1.96 4.51
C VAL A 78 6.54 -2.87 5.72
N GLU A 79 7.64 -3.38 6.25
CA GLU A 79 7.61 -4.04 7.56
C GLU A 79 7.49 -3.00 8.67
N ASN A 80 6.49 -3.16 9.51
CA ASN A 80 6.29 -2.33 10.69
C ASN A 80 6.28 -3.21 11.95
N SER A 81 6.93 -2.74 13.01
CA SER A 81 6.99 -3.37 14.32
C SER A 81 5.72 -3.18 15.17
N LEU A 82 4.78 -2.33 14.72
CA LEU A 82 3.57 -1.95 15.46
C LEU A 82 2.31 -2.77 15.11
N ASN A 83 2.45 -4.03 14.67
CA ASN A 83 1.35 -4.88 14.20
C ASN A 83 0.49 -4.25 13.09
N LEU A 84 1.07 -3.31 12.34
CA LEU A 84 0.45 -2.75 11.16
C LEU A 84 1.01 -3.45 9.94
N THR A 85 0.14 -3.79 9.01
CA THR A 85 0.56 -4.18 7.67
C THR A 85 0.37 -3.01 6.75
N ILE A 86 1.44 -2.71 6.00
CA ILE A 86 1.51 -1.51 5.19
C ILE A 86 1.80 -1.91 3.75
N PHE A 87 0.87 -1.61 2.87
CA PHE A 87 1.02 -1.83 1.43
C PHE A 87 1.33 -0.54 0.70
N ILE A 88 2.10 -0.67 -0.37
CA ILE A 88 2.41 0.39 -1.30
C ILE A 88 1.71 0.05 -2.61
N GLN A 89 0.91 0.98 -3.09
CA GLN A 89 0.11 0.84 -4.31
C GLN A 89 0.42 1.95 -5.30
N GLU A 90 0.14 1.68 -6.57
CA GLU A 90 0.19 2.70 -7.62
C GLU A 90 -0.82 3.83 -7.33
N TYR A 91 -0.46 5.04 -7.73
CA TYR A 91 -1.36 6.18 -7.64
C TYR A 91 -2.20 6.29 -8.91
N ALA A 92 -3.52 6.40 -8.76
CA ALA A 92 -4.46 6.65 -9.84
C ALA A 92 -4.64 8.17 -10.04
N PRO A 93 -4.03 8.79 -11.06
CA PRO A 93 -4.02 10.26 -11.18
C PRO A 93 -5.37 10.86 -11.58
N GLN A 94 -6.28 10.05 -12.13
CA GLN A 94 -7.59 10.50 -12.57
C GLN A 94 -8.65 10.46 -11.47
N GLY A 95 -8.30 9.95 -10.27
CA GLY A 95 -9.23 9.91 -9.14
C GLY A 95 -10.32 8.84 -9.27
N ASP A 96 -11.38 9.01 -8.48
CA ASP A 96 -12.57 8.16 -8.52
C ASP A 96 -13.43 8.53 -9.74
N LEU A 97 -14.05 7.54 -10.37
CA LEU A 97 -14.97 7.76 -11.49
C LEU A 97 -16.31 8.37 -11.04
N ALA A 98 -16.66 8.23 -9.76
CA ALA A 98 -17.90 8.77 -9.19
C ALA A 98 -17.81 10.26 -8.83
N ASP A 99 -16.61 10.84 -8.80
CA ASP A 99 -16.35 12.26 -8.58
C ASP A 99 -16.56 13.10 -9.86
#